data_AF-A0A9P5R4K7-F1
#
_entry.id   AF-A0A9P5R4K7-F1
#
_cell.length_a   1.000
_cell.length_b   1.000
_cell.length_c   1.000
_cell.angle_alpha   90.00
_cell.angle_beta   90.00
_cell.angle_gamma   90.00
#
_symmetry.space_group_name_H-M   'P 1'
#
loop_
_entity.id
_entity.type
_entity.pdbx_description
1 polymer ?
#
loop_
_entity_poly.entity_id
_entity_poly.type
_entity_poly.pdbx_seq_one_letter_code
_entity_poly.pdbx_strand_id
1 'polypeptide(L)'
;MVSIRHHWTTFIERVKSLLITLETFHLSHHRWSSPDKIELLALEVCPDTSEYCLWAPNVSPAFMKALALHTSRLTTLELYWANRDQPHGNLFQHNLDLRSAPALVFKYLCMSSNAAHLKTLRIPVFHPDMDLFYRGKYIPSFAHGTFRSVESVVPPSSPGIWRCRNLQALRLDFLDHKSLPL
;
A
#
# COMPACT_ATOMS: atom_id res chain seq x y z
N MET A 1 -28.66 10.18 10.84
CA MET A 1 -27.67 9.84 9.80
C MET A 1 -27.25 8.40 9.98
N VAL A 2 -27.50 7.53 9.02
CA VAL A 2 -26.98 6.16 9.05
C VAL A 2 -25.48 6.23 8.76
N SER A 3 -24.67 5.58 9.58
CA SER A 3 -23.21 5.60 9.45
C SER A 3 -22.78 4.83 8.20
N ILE A 4 -21.87 5.40 7.40
CA ILE A 4 -21.25 4.77 6.22
C ILE A 4 -20.66 3.39 6.55
N ARG A 5 -20.21 3.18 7.79
CA ARG A 5 -19.73 1.88 8.28
C ARG A 5 -20.81 0.80 8.21
N HIS A 6 -22.04 1.15 8.59
CA HIS A 6 -23.17 0.23 8.58
C HIS A 6 -23.48 -0.21 7.15
N HIS A 7 -23.44 0.72 6.18
CA HIS A 7 -23.71 0.41 4.78
C HIS A 7 -22.73 -0.60 4.21
N TRP A 8 -21.44 -0.47 4.51
CA TRP A 8 -20.42 -1.39 4.01
C TRP A 8 -20.50 -2.77 4.64
N THR A 9 -20.70 -2.87 5.96
CA THR A 9 -20.88 -4.18 6.61
C THR A 9 -22.12 -4.86 6.04
N THR A 10 -23.24 -4.16 5.92
CA THR A 10 -24.46 -4.72 5.32
C THR A 10 -24.25 -5.13 3.86
N PHE A 11 -23.50 -4.33 3.08
CA PHE A 11 -23.15 -4.68 1.70
C PHE A 11 -22.30 -5.95 1.63
N ILE A 12 -21.24 -6.05 2.44
CA ILE A 12 -20.38 -7.23 2.48
C ILE A 12 -21.17 -8.48 2.90
N GLU A 13 -21.96 -8.40 3.95
CA GLU A 13 -22.82 -9.50 4.38
C GLU A 13 -23.82 -9.88 3.28
N ARG A 14 -24.36 -8.89 2.56
CA ARG A 14 -25.24 -9.14 1.44
C ARG A 14 -24.51 -9.88 0.33
N VAL A 15 -23.31 -9.45 -0.06
CA VAL A 15 -22.50 -10.13 -1.07
C VAL A 15 -22.17 -11.56 -0.65
N LYS A 16 -21.78 -11.78 0.61
CA LYS A 16 -21.54 -13.13 1.17
C LYS A 16 -22.79 -14.02 1.14
N SER A 17 -23.99 -13.44 1.23
CA SER A 17 -25.26 -14.18 1.14
C SER A 17 -25.68 -14.54 -0.29
N LEU A 18 -25.04 -13.97 -1.32
CA LEU A 18 -25.34 -14.30 -2.71
C LEU A 18 -24.69 -15.65 -3.05
N LEU A 19 -25.42 -16.53 -3.74
CA LEU A 19 -24.92 -17.80 -4.26
C LEU A 19 -24.10 -17.58 -5.54
N ILE A 20 -23.13 -16.65 -5.50
CA ILE A 20 -22.24 -16.34 -6.60
C ILE A 20 -20.79 -16.57 -6.16
N THR A 21 -19.99 -17.17 -7.03
CA THR A 21 -18.54 -17.24 -6.84
C THR A 21 -17.92 -15.99 -7.43
N LEU A 22 -17.29 -15.18 -6.59
CA LEU A 22 -16.53 -14.02 -7.05
C LEU A 22 -15.10 -14.45 -7.38
N GLU A 23 -14.67 -14.16 -8.60
CA GLU A 23 -13.26 -14.35 -9.01
C GLU A 23 -12.37 -13.22 -8.47
N THR A 24 -12.92 -12.00 -8.42
CA THR A 24 -12.24 -10.79 -7.97
C THR A 24 -13.18 -9.93 -7.12
N PHE A 25 -12.66 -9.36 -6.04
CA PHE A 25 -13.37 -8.36 -5.24
C PHE A 25 -12.42 -7.21 -4.91
N HIS A 26 -12.78 -6.00 -5.33
CA HIS A 26 -11.99 -4.80 -5.09
C HIS A 26 -12.80 -3.80 -4.29
N LEU A 27 -12.28 -3.43 -3.12
CA LEU A 27 -12.84 -2.38 -2.29
C LEU A 27 -11.87 -1.20 -2.28
N SER A 28 -12.27 -0.11 -2.90
CA SER A 28 -11.53 1.15 -2.86
C SER A 28 -12.44 2.25 -2.36
N HIS A 29 -11.91 3.12 -1.51
CA HIS A 29 -12.61 4.30 -1.04
C HIS A 29 -11.59 5.44 -0.95
N HIS A 30 -12.00 6.61 -1.41
CA HIS A 30 -11.07 7.71 -1.68
C HIS A 30 -11.05 8.77 -0.58
N ARG A 31 -12.10 8.85 0.24
CA ARG A 31 -12.37 10.05 1.07
C ARG A 31 -12.30 9.82 2.57
N TRP A 32 -12.23 8.58 3.03
CA TRP A 32 -12.28 8.25 4.45
C TRP A 32 -11.32 7.11 4.73
N SER A 33 -10.68 7.05 5.89
CA SER A 33 -10.04 5.80 6.32
C SER A 33 -11.14 4.74 6.44
N SER A 34 -11.01 3.58 5.79
CA SER A 34 -11.94 2.50 6.12
C SER A 34 -11.72 2.16 7.59
N PRO A 35 -12.78 1.85 8.33
CA PRO A 35 -12.61 1.12 9.57
C PRO A 35 -11.78 -0.12 9.28
N ASP A 36 -10.73 -0.37 10.06
CA ASP A 36 -9.79 -1.49 9.89
C ASP A 36 -10.48 -2.85 9.66
N LYS A 37 -11.70 -2.99 10.20
CA LYS A 37 -12.52 -4.20 10.06
C LYS A 37 -13.07 -4.42 8.64
N ILE A 38 -13.33 -3.37 7.86
CA ILE A 38 -13.98 -3.52 6.53
C ILE A 38 -13.04 -4.19 5.54
N GLU A 39 -11.76 -3.85 5.57
CA GLU A 39 -10.79 -4.44 4.65
C GLU A 39 -10.53 -5.91 4.99
N LEU A 40 -10.55 -6.26 6.28
CA LEU A 40 -10.49 -7.66 6.71
C LEU A 40 -11.72 -8.45 6.25
N LEU A 41 -12.91 -7.85 6.37
CA LEU A 41 -14.14 -8.47 5.87
C LEU A 41 -14.13 -8.63 4.34
N ALA A 42 -13.48 -7.73 3.61
CA ALA A 42 -13.32 -7.86 2.16
C ALA A 42 -12.49 -9.10 1.77
N LEU A 43 -11.51 -9.50 2.60
CA LEU A 43 -10.73 -10.73 2.39
C LEU A 43 -11.61 -11.99 2.49
N GLU A 44 -12.67 -11.94 3.30
CA GLU A 44 -13.60 -13.06 3.47
C GLU A 44 -14.60 -13.19 2.31
N VAL A 45 -14.85 -12.11 1.56
CA VAL A 45 -15.81 -12.09 0.45
C VAL A 45 -15.28 -12.88 -0.75
N CYS A 46 -13.98 -12.81 -0.99
CA CYS A 46 -13.32 -13.45 -2.12
C CYS A 46 -11.95 -13.99 -1.66
N PRO A 47 -11.94 -15.09 -0.90
CA PRO A 47 -10.70 -15.63 -0.31
C PRO A 47 -9.71 -16.11 -1.38
N ASP A 48 -10.23 -16.52 -2.54
CA ASP A 48 -9.44 -17.05 -3.66
C ASP A 48 -8.92 -15.96 -4.62
N THR A 49 -9.20 -14.68 -4.36
CA THR A 49 -8.66 -13.61 -5.22
C THR A 49 -7.14 -13.62 -5.20
N SER A 50 -6.55 -13.57 -6.38
CA SER A 50 -5.10 -13.46 -6.55
C SER A 50 -4.65 -12.02 -6.78
N GLU A 51 -5.58 -11.07 -6.82
CA GLU A 51 -5.34 -9.69 -7.22
C GLU A 51 -5.81 -8.71 -6.15
N TYR A 52 -4.91 -7.82 -5.73
CA TYR A 52 -5.19 -6.80 -4.73
C TYR A 52 -4.77 -5.42 -5.20
N CYS A 53 -5.69 -4.47 -5.06
CA CYS A 53 -5.43 -3.04 -5.21
C CYS A 53 -5.67 -2.36 -3.87
N LEU A 54 -4.59 -1.88 -3.25
CA LEU A 54 -4.58 -1.29 -1.92
C LEU A 54 -4.63 0.23 -2.02
N TRP A 55 -5.35 0.88 -1.11
CA TRP A 55 -5.25 2.32 -0.93
C TRP A 55 -4.24 2.62 0.18
N ALA A 56 -3.20 3.40 -0.12
CA ALA A 56 -2.07 3.63 0.77
C ALA A 56 -2.45 4.06 2.20
N PRO A 57 -3.39 5.00 2.41
CA PRO A 57 -3.84 5.37 3.76
C PRO A 57 -4.43 4.23 4.61
N ASN A 58 -4.84 3.12 4.01
CA ASN A 58 -5.40 1.99 4.76
C ASN A 58 -4.39 0.86 4.97
N VAL A 59 -3.22 0.94 4.33
CA VAL A 59 -2.19 -0.08 4.48
C VAL A 59 -1.64 -0.02 5.90
N SER A 60 -2.02 -1.02 6.69
CA SER A 60 -1.59 -1.18 8.08
C SER A 60 -0.82 -2.49 8.27
N PRO A 61 0.00 -2.62 9.32
CA PRO A 61 0.66 -3.89 9.64
C PRO A 61 -0.34 -5.06 9.83
N ALA A 62 -1.52 -4.77 10.41
CA ALA A 62 -2.57 -5.76 10.62
C ALA A 62 -3.16 -6.24 9.29
N PHE A 63 -3.43 -5.32 8.37
CA PHE A 63 -3.91 -5.65 7.03
C PHE A 63 -2.89 -6.49 6.26
N MET A 64 -1.61 -6.09 6.25
CA MET A 64 -0.55 -6.85 5.55
C MET A 64 -0.37 -8.26 6.13
N LYS A 65 -0.54 -8.42 7.45
CA LYS A 65 -0.53 -9.75 8.10
C LYS A 65 -1.74 -10.57 7.67
N ALA A 66 -2.92 -9.97 7.60
CA ALA A 66 -4.12 -10.66 7.13
C ALA A 66 -4.00 -11.08 5.66
N LEU A 67 -3.47 -10.21 4.79
CA LEU A 67 -3.19 -10.52 3.39
C LEU A 67 -2.23 -11.72 3.26
N ALA A 68 -1.19 -11.79 4.09
CA ALA A 68 -0.25 -12.91 4.12
C ALA A 68 -0.91 -14.24 4.57
N LEU A 69 -1.92 -14.16 5.43
CA LEU A 69 -2.59 -15.35 5.97
C LEU A 69 -3.69 -15.87 5.03
N HIS A 70 -4.45 -14.98 4.41
CA HIS A 70 -5.65 -15.34 3.66
C HIS A 70 -5.40 -15.50 2.15
N THR A 71 -4.35 -14.89 1.61
CA THR A 71 -4.08 -14.91 0.17
C THR A 71 -2.89 -15.81 -0.15
N SER A 72 -3.16 -17.10 -0.32
CA SER A 72 -2.12 -18.11 -0.58
C SER A 72 -1.37 -17.87 -1.90
N ARG A 73 -2.05 -17.31 -2.91
CA ARG A 73 -1.51 -17.14 -4.27
C ARG A 73 -1.71 -15.73 -4.81
N LEU A 74 -1.09 -14.75 -4.17
CA LEU A 74 -1.08 -13.36 -4.66
C LEU A 74 -0.29 -13.28 -5.98
N THR A 75 -0.94 -12.91 -7.08
CA THR A 75 -0.33 -12.72 -8.41
C THR A 75 -0.22 -11.25 -8.80
N THR A 76 -1.13 -10.40 -8.35
CA THR A 76 -1.11 -8.95 -8.63
C THR A 76 -1.26 -8.16 -7.35
N LEU A 77 -0.36 -7.21 -7.14
CA LEU A 77 -0.42 -6.25 -6.03
C LEU A 77 -0.22 -4.83 -6.55
N GLU A 78 -1.22 -3.99 -6.38
CA GLU A 78 -1.15 -2.58 -6.70
C GLU A 78 -1.34 -1.74 -5.45
N LEU A 79 -0.50 -0.72 -5.26
CA LEU A 79 -0.64 0.29 -4.22
C LEU A 79 -1.00 1.62 -4.86
N TYR A 80 -2.25 2.01 -4.69
CA TYR A 80 -2.79 3.30 -5.10
C TYR A 80 -2.55 4.34 -4.01
N TRP A 81 -2.12 5.54 -4.39
CA TRP A 81 -1.65 6.57 -3.43
C TRP A 81 -2.09 8.00 -3.75
N ALA A 82 -2.49 8.30 -4.99
CA ALA A 82 -3.03 9.61 -5.36
C ALA A 82 -4.09 9.49 -6.44
N ASN A 83 -5.00 10.46 -6.45
CA ASN A 83 -5.90 10.67 -7.59
C ASN A 83 -5.12 11.18 -8.80
N ARG A 84 -5.47 10.72 -10.00
CA ARG A 84 -4.94 11.26 -11.26
C ARG A 84 -5.17 12.77 -11.39
N ASP A 85 -6.21 13.29 -10.75
CA ASP A 85 -6.63 14.69 -10.86
C ASP A 85 -6.00 15.63 -9.81
N GLN A 86 -5.20 15.12 -8.85
CA GLN A 86 -4.56 15.95 -7.84
C GLN A 86 -3.04 16.06 -8.06
N PRO A 87 -2.48 17.29 -8.11
CA PRO A 87 -1.05 17.46 -8.26
C PRO A 87 -0.31 16.79 -7.09
N HIS A 88 0.64 15.93 -7.44
CA HIS A 88 1.36 15.03 -6.53
C HIS A 88 2.14 15.73 -5.41
N GLY A 89 2.29 17.05 -5.50
CA GLY A 89 3.26 17.84 -4.76
C GLY A 89 3.21 17.77 -3.24
N ASN A 90 2.00 17.84 -2.68
CA ASN A 90 1.84 18.11 -1.25
C ASN A 90 1.26 16.93 -0.46
N LEU A 91 0.81 15.87 -1.13
CA LEU A 91 0.11 14.75 -0.47
C LEU A 91 1.03 13.99 0.50
N PHE A 92 2.30 13.77 0.14
CA PHE A 92 3.24 12.99 0.96
C PHE A 92 3.98 13.78 2.03
N GLN A 93 4.04 15.12 1.93
CA GLN A 93 4.72 15.92 2.95
C GLN A 93 3.93 15.96 4.26
N HIS A 94 2.60 15.87 4.18
CA HIS A 94 1.72 16.01 5.33
C HIS A 94 1.01 14.72 5.75
N ASN A 95 1.12 13.64 4.96
CA ASN A 95 0.43 12.38 5.25
C ASN A 95 1.43 11.27 5.58
N LEU A 96 1.59 10.99 6.87
CA LEU A 96 2.48 9.94 7.39
C LEU A 96 2.06 8.54 6.92
N ASP A 97 0.76 8.30 6.74
CA ASP A 97 0.25 6.99 6.31
C ASP A 97 0.67 6.71 4.86
N LEU A 98 0.68 7.74 4.00
CA LEU A 98 1.17 7.63 2.63
C LEU A 98 2.68 7.33 2.54
N ARG A 99 3.47 7.71 3.55
CA ARG A 99 4.91 7.38 3.60
C ARG A 99 5.18 5.97 4.14
N SER A 100 4.33 5.47 5.03
CA SER A 100 4.55 4.16 5.66
C SER A 100 4.05 2.99 4.82
N ALA A 101 3.02 3.20 3.99
CA ALA A 101 2.43 2.16 3.16
C ALA A 101 3.44 1.45 2.22
N PRO A 102 4.30 2.16 1.46
CA PRO A 102 5.30 1.50 0.62
C PRO A 102 6.29 0.65 1.42
N ALA A 103 6.71 1.13 2.59
CA ALA A 103 7.61 0.39 3.48
C ALA A 103 6.96 -0.89 4.04
N LEU A 104 5.67 -0.85 4.36
CA LEU A 104 4.91 -2.03 4.81
C LEU A 104 4.75 -3.05 3.69
N VAL A 105 4.47 -2.61 2.46
CA VAL A 105 4.44 -3.48 1.29
C VAL A 105 5.82 -4.08 1.03
N PHE A 106 6.89 -3.27 1.06
CA PHE A 106 8.26 -3.76 0.92
C PHE A 106 8.58 -4.87 1.93
N LYS A 107 8.23 -4.67 3.20
CA LYS A 107 8.41 -5.67 4.26
C LYS A 107 7.63 -6.95 3.96
N TYR A 108 6.39 -6.84 3.50
CA TYR A 108 5.59 -7.99 3.05
C TYR A 108 6.28 -8.75 1.91
N LEU A 109 6.76 -8.06 0.88
CA LEU A 109 7.44 -8.68 -0.26
C LEU A 109 8.76 -9.38 0.12
N CYS A 110 9.42 -8.92 1.18
CA CYS A 110 10.64 -9.55 1.70
C CYS A 110 10.36 -10.77 2.59
N MET A 111 9.25 -10.76 3.34
CA MET A 111 8.99 -11.76 4.39
C MET A 111 7.98 -12.83 3.97
N SER A 112 6.98 -12.48 3.17
CA SER A 112 5.89 -13.38 2.78
C SER A 112 6.36 -14.41 1.75
N SER A 113 6.02 -15.69 1.98
CA SER A 113 6.18 -16.74 0.96
C SER A 113 5.26 -16.51 -0.24
N ASN A 114 4.10 -15.91 -0.03
CA ASN A 114 3.07 -15.73 -1.07
C ASN A 114 3.54 -14.74 -2.15
N ALA A 115 4.44 -13.83 -1.78
CA ALA A 115 5.09 -12.91 -2.72
C ALA A 115 5.88 -13.65 -3.82
N ALA A 116 6.28 -14.91 -3.62
CA ALA A 116 6.93 -15.71 -4.66
C ALA A 116 6.05 -15.97 -5.88
N HIS A 117 4.72 -15.87 -5.74
CA HIS A 117 3.76 -16.03 -6.83
C HIS A 117 3.41 -14.72 -7.55
N LEU A 118 3.92 -13.59 -7.03
CA LEU A 118 3.63 -12.27 -7.57
C LEU A 118 4.18 -12.14 -8.99
N LYS A 119 3.30 -11.83 -9.94
CA LYS A 119 3.60 -11.57 -11.35
C LYS A 119 3.58 -10.07 -11.65
N THR A 120 2.69 -9.32 -11.02
CA THR A 120 2.51 -7.89 -11.26
C THR A 120 2.63 -7.13 -9.94
N LEU A 121 3.53 -6.15 -9.91
CA LEU A 121 3.67 -5.21 -8.80
C LEU A 121 3.56 -3.78 -9.33
N ARG A 122 2.63 -3.01 -8.76
CA ARG A 122 2.58 -1.55 -8.93
C ARG A 122 2.70 -0.88 -7.58
N ILE A 123 3.72 -0.05 -7.39
CA ILE A 123 3.95 0.59 -6.10
C ILE A 123 4.62 1.97 -6.27
N PRO A 124 4.21 2.99 -5.50
CA PRO A 124 5.01 4.19 -5.33
C PRO A 124 6.29 3.90 -4.56
N VAL A 125 7.40 4.50 -4.99
CA VAL A 125 8.67 4.39 -4.29
C VAL A 125 9.30 5.76 -4.15
N PHE A 126 9.75 6.08 -2.95
CA PHE A 126 10.54 7.30 -2.73
C PHE A 126 11.96 7.06 -3.21
N HIS A 127 12.47 8.02 -3.97
CA HIS A 127 13.82 7.92 -4.54
C HIS A 127 14.91 7.68 -3.48
N PRO A 128 14.87 8.29 -2.27
CA PRO A 128 15.82 7.97 -1.20
C PRO A 128 15.74 6.53 -0.68
N ASP A 129 14.57 5.89 -0.70
CA ASP A 129 14.37 4.53 -0.21
C ASP A 129 14.98 3.48 -1.15
N MET A 130 15.28 3.85 -2.40
CA MET A 130 15.96 2.98 -3.36
C MET A 130 17.48 3.00 -3.25
N ASP A 131 18.05 3.99 -2.56
CA ASP A 131 19.49 4.09 -2.41
C ASP A 131 20.00 3.27 -1.23
N LEU A 132 19.96 1.94 -1.42
CA LEU A 132 20.37 0.95 -0.43
C LEU A 132 21.82 1.15 0.09
N PHE A 133 22.66 1.84 -0.68
CA PHE A 133 24.07 2.05 -0.37
C PHE A 133 24.41 3.52 -0.05
N TYR A 134 23.41 4.39 0.06
CA TYR A 134 23.59 5.82 0.30
C TYR A 134 24.63 6.47 -0.66
N ARG A 135 24.66 6.01 -1.92
CA ARG A 135 25.61 6.49 -2.95
C ARG A 135 25.17 7.81 -3.55
N GLY A 136 23.87 8.01 -3.68
CA GLY A 136 23.26 9.29 -3.92
C GLY A 136 23.43 10.10 -2.66
N LYS A 137 24.42 11.00 -2.64
CA LYS A 137 24.55 12.01 -1.58
C LYS A 137 23.33 12.94 -1.67
N TYR A 138 22.17 12.50 -1.18
CA TYR A 138 20.98 13.35 -1.09
C TYR A 138 21.27 14.38 -0.02
N ILE A 139 21.71 15.56 -0.45
CA ILE A 139 21.89 16.69 0.46
C ILE A 139 20.50 17.00 1.02
N PRO A 140 20.27 16.82 2.33
CA PRO A 140 19.01 17.22 2.94
C PRO A 140 18.89 18.73 2.70
N SER A 141 17.94 19.15 1.87
CA SER A 141 17.72 20.56 1.58
C SER A 141 16.95 21.18 2.76
N PHE A 142 17.56 21.15 3.94
CA PHE A 142 17.09 21.79 5.16
C PHE A 142 18.04 22.93 5.53
N ALA A 143 18.29 23.83 4.59
CA ALA A 143 18.63 25.20 4.94
C ALA A 143 17.30 25.97 4.95
N HIS A 144 16.88 26.40 6.14
CA HIS A 144 15.71 27.27 6.40
C HIS A 144 14.33 26.58 6.50
N GLY A 145 14.13 25.83 7.58
CA GLY A 145 12.79 25.52 8.04
C GLY A 145 12.81 24.44 9.11
N THR A 146 12.46 24.81 10.34
CA THR A 146 12.30 23.93 11.51
C THR A 146 11.14 22.95 11.30
N PHE A 147 11.28 22.02 10.35
CA PHE A 147 10.52 20.78 10.39
C PHE A 147 11.29 19.82 11.28
N ARG A 148 10.65 19.34 12.34
CA ARG A 148 11.13 18.19 13.11
C ARG A 148 11.43 17.09 12.11
N SER A 149 12.72 16.89 11.84
CA SER A 149 13.23 15.70 11.21
C SER A 149 12.59 14.55 11.97
N VAL A 150 11.75 13.77 11.30
CA VAL A 150 11.34 12.46 11.81
C VAL A 150 12.59 11.58 11.67
N GLU A 151 13.60 11.88 12.48
CA GLU A 151 14.56 10.91 12.95
C GLU A 151 13.70 9.78 13.52
N SER A 152 13.80 8.58 12.94
CA SER A 152 13.01 7.37 13.27
C SER A 152 11.79 7.04 12.40
N VAL A 153 11.86 7.20 11.07
CA VAL A 153 11.28 6.15 10.21
C VAL A 153 12.41 5.16 9.97
N VAL A 154 12.42 4.10 10.79
CA VAL A 154 13.38 3.00 10.83
C VAL A 154 14.09 2.82 9.48
N PRO A 155 15.39 3.13 9.34
CA PRO A 155 16.13 2.72 8.15
C PRO A 155 15.93 1.21 8.02
N PRO A 156 15.58 0.68 6.83
CA PRO A 156 15.33 -0.75 6.69
C PRO A 156 16.54 -1.48 7.28
N SER A 157 16.31 -2.22 8.37
CA SER A 157 17.37 -2.82 9.20
C SER A 157 18.21 -3.83 8.44
N SER A 158 17.85 -4.13 7.19
CA SER A 158 18.74 -4.61 6.14
C SER A 158 18.13 -4.25 4.78
N PRO A 159 18.93 -4.05 3.72
CA PRO A 159 18.44 -4.12 2.35
C PRO A 159 17.78 -5.49 2.15
N GLY A 160 16.45 -5.51 2.11
CA GLY A 160 15.68 -6.74 1.89
C GLY A 160 15.66 -7.09 0.41
N ILE A 161 15.88 -8.36 0.08
CA ILE A 161 15.68 -8.86 -1.28
C ILE A 161 14.21 -9.26 -1.42
N TRP A 162 13.51 -8.66 -2.39
CA TRP A 162 12.14 -9.05 -2.71
C TRP A 162 12.08 -10.53 -3.09
N ARG A 163 11.15 -11.27 -2.48
CA ARG A 163 10.96 -12.70 -2.78
C ARG A 163 10.13 -12.95 -4.04
N CYS A 164 9.90 -11.93 -4.87
CA CYS A 164 9.06 -11.95 -6.07
C CYS A 164 9.72 -12.69 -7.25
N ARG A 165 9.99 -13.99 -7.09
CA ARG A 165 10.76 -14.81 -8.06
C ARG A 165 10.09 -14.93 -9.43
N ASN A 166 8.78 -14.74 -9.51
CA ASN A 166 8.00 -14.86 -10.74
C ASN A 166 7.49 -13.50 -11.25
N LEU A 167 8.12 -12.40 -10.84
CA LEU A 167 7.69 -11.06 -11.26
C LEU A 167 7.89 -10.88 -12.76
N GLN A 168 6.81 -10.58 -13.48
CA GLN A 168 6.77 -10.35 -14.92
C GLN A 168 6.62 -8.87 -15.26
N ALA A 169 5.88 -8.13 -14.42
CA ALA A 169 5.65 -6.70 -14.59
C ALA A 169 5.93 -5.96 -13.29
N LEU A 170 6.83 -4.98 -13.36
CA LEU A 170 7.13 -4.04 -12.28
C LEU A 170 6.81 -2.62 -12.74
N ARG A 171 5.93 -1.93 -12.01
CA ARG A 171 5.57 -0.53 -12.25
C ARG A 171 5.90 0.28 -11.00
N LEU A 172 6.88 1.15 -11.13
CA LEU A 172 7.33 2.04 -10.06
C LEU A 172 6.86 3.46 -10.36
N ASP A 173 6.07 4.03 -9.46
CA ASP A 173 5.74 5.45 -9.49
C ASP A 173 6.77 6.17 -8.61
N PHE A 174 7.73 6.86 -9.22
CA PHE A 174 8.79 7.56 -8.49
C PHE A 174 8.24 8.81 -7.81
N LEU A 175 8.39 8.86 -6.49
CA LEU A 175 8.02 9.99 -5.68
C LEU A 175 9.25 10.82 -5.35
N ASP A 176 9.19 12.12 -5.67
CA ASP A 176 10.15 13.09 -5.18
C ASP A 176 9.57 13.79 -3.94
N HIS A 177 10.39 14.01 -2.92
CA HIS A 177 10.00 14.83 -1.77
C HIS A 177 9.81 16.31 -2.14
N LYS A 178 10.18 16.69 -3.37
CA LYS A 178 10.35 18.07 -3.82
C LYS A 178 9.42 18.55 -4.92
N SER A 179 8.36 17.81 -5.29
CA SER A 179 7.39 18.39 -6.23
C SER A 179 6.67 19.55 -5.56
N LEU A 180 7.23 20.75 -5.66
CA LEU A 180 6.50 21.99 -5.44
C LEU A 180 5.35 22.02 -6.46
N PRO A 181 4.16 22.50 -6.07
CA PRO A 181 3.15 22.81 -7.07
C PRO A 181 3.76 23.81 -8.06
N LEU A 182 3.76 23.44 -9.35
CA LEU A 182 3.97 24.38 -10.44
C LEU A 182 2.86 25.43 -10.43
#